data_AF-A0A0L0NNP3-F1
#
_entry.id   AF-A0A0L0NNP3-F1
#
_cell.length_a   1.000
_cell.length_b   1.000
_cell.length_c   1.000
_cell.angle_alpha   90.00
_cell.angle_beta   90.00
_cell.angle_gamma   90.00
#
_symmetry.space_group_name_H-M   'P 1'
#
loop_
_entity.id
_entity.type
_entity.pdbx_description
1 polymer ?
#
loop_
_entity_poly.entity_id
_entity_poly.type
_entity_poly.pdbx_seq_one_letter_code
_entity_poly.pdbx_strand_id
1 'polypeptide(L)'
;MACANRDGVVGSVSEKPTKALYGVTTVPLLSGREDVCSPPETVKYMREGQLSDMHLSLISQVGTHIRILRGYCLKSPLAPKAGIRYDGLYIIRQYGQKLCQNSGVHRVVLTIERVPGQRSLQEIAMIPRPSQLDDWQLFEKYEGEMIRQRRGDPGFLDWKMAKAEERIDLEQWRRALELGTELKLVRLSQASQSVQSNAAVKDEVSSQKK
;
A
#
# COMPACT_ATOMS: atom_id res chain seq x y z
N MET A 1 2.47 11.33 10.70
CA MET A 1 3.57 10.72 11.47
C MET A 1 3.72 11.31 12.86
N ALA A 2 3.52 12.62 13.06
CA ALA A 2 3.67 13.27 14.36
C ALA A 2 2.85 12.61 15.50
N CYS A 3 1.57 12.29 15.27
CA CYS A 3 0.75 11.60 16.27
C CYS A 3 1.32 10.22 16.64
N ALA A 4 1.69 9.41 15.65
CA ALA A 4 2.29 8.09 15.89
C ALA A 4 3.61 8.18 16.68
N ASN A 5 4.39 9.24 16.48
CA ASN A 5 5.62 9.48 17.25
C ASN A 5 5.30 9.89 18.70
N ARG A 6 4.38 10.85 18.88
CA ARG A 6 3.91 11.29 20.20
C ARG A 6 3.36 10.12 21.02
N ASP A 7 2.62 9.24 20.38
CA ASP A 7 1.99 8.08 21.03
C ASP A 7 2.97 6.89 21.19
N GLY A 8 4.24 7.06 20.82
CA GLY A 8 5.29 6.07 21.06
C GLY A 8 5.26 4.85 20.13
N VAL A 9 4.53 4.92 19.02
CA VAL A 9 4.43 3.84 18.03
C VAL A 9 5.64 3.82 17.10
N VAL A 10 6.17 5.01 16.76
CA VAL A 10 7.40 5.21 16.00
C VAL A 10 8.38 6.05 16.81
N GLY A 11 9.67 5.90 16.57
CA GLY A 11 10.73 6.65 17.27
C GLY A 11 11.12 7.97 16.59
N SER A 12 10.55 8.26 15.42
CA SER A 12 10.79 9.50 14.66
C SER A 12 9.59 9.83 13.78
N VAL A 13 9.47 11.12 13.43
CA VAL A 13 8.48 11.61 12.46
C VAL A 13 8.87 11.27 11.01
N SER A 14 10.13 10.93 10.75
CA SER A 14 10.62 10.54 9.42
C SER A 14 9.99 9.22 8.95
N GLU A 15 9.76 9.08 7.64
CA GLU A 15 9.32 7.84 7.00
C GLU A 15 10.46 6.80 6.93
N LYS A 16 10.95 6.38 8.10
CA LYS A 16 11.99 5.36 8.25
C LYS A 16 11.56 4.30 9.25
N PRO A 17 11.99 3.05 9.08
CA PRO A 17 11.77 2.01 10.08
C PRO A 17 12.41 2.44 11.40
N THR A 18 11.63 2.44 12.47
CA THR A 18 12.11 2.83 13.80
C THR A 18 11.63 1.87 14.87
N LYS A 19 12.46 1.66 15.88
CA LYS A 19 12.06 1.01 17.12
C LYS A 19 11.68 2.11 18.10
N ALA A 20 10.50 1.99 18.69
CA ALA A 20 10.01 2.92 19.70
C ALA A 20 9.97 2.22 21.07
N LEU A 21 9.14 2.72 21.99
CA LEU A 21 9.04 2.27 23.39
C LEU A 21 8.82 0.76 23.58
N TYR A 22 8.28 0.08 22.59
CA TYR A 22 7.90 -1.34 22.68
C TYR A 22 8.90 -2.30 22.03
N GLY A 23 10.07 -1.83 21.59
CA GLY A 23 11.17 -2.66 21.08
C GLY A 23 10.96 -3.34 19.72
N VAL A 24 9.72 -3.42 19.24
CA VAL A 24 9.35 -3.95 17.91
C VAL A 24 9.53 -2.87 16.85
N THR A 25 10.16 -3.20 15.74
CA THR A 25 10.37 -2.27 14.61
C THR A 25 9.03 -1.93 13.96
N THR A 26 8.71 -0.63 13.89
CA THR A 26 7.57 -0.10 13.13
C THR A 26 8.05 0.40 11.77
N VAL A 27 7.41 -0.10 10.71
CA VAL A 27 7.70 0.22 9.32
C VAL A 27 6.57 1.09 8.76
N PRO A 28 6.83 2.36 8.44
CA PRO A 28 5.86 3.23 7.81
C PRO A 28 5.85 3.02 6.29
N LEU A 29 4.74 2.53 5.77
CA LEU A 29 4.42 2.41 4.35
C LEU A 29 3.53 3.59 3.95
N LEU A 30 4.09 4.80 3.85
CA LEU A 30 3.30 6.00 3.54
C LEU A 30 3.23 6.28 2.04
N SER A 31 4.25 5.84 1.32
CA SER A 31 4.41 5.95 -0.13
C SER A 31 4.91 4.63 -0.72
N GLY A 32 4.90 4.54 -2.05
CA GLY A 32 5.23 3.33 -2.80
C GLY A 32 3.99 2.54 -3.20
N ARG A 33 4.17 1.26 -3.50
CA ARG A 33 3.12 0.38 -4.02
C ARG A 33 3.08 -0.94 -3.25
N GLU A 34 1.89 -1.47 -3.03
CA GLU A 34 1.70 -2.85 -2.58
C GLU A 34 0.92 -3.64 -3.62
N ASP A 35 1.35 -4.87 -3.87
CA ASP A 35 0.57 -5.88 -4.56
C ASP A 35 0.19 -6.97 -3.55
N VAL A 36 -1.12 -7.20 -3.40
CA VAL A 36 -1.63 -8.29 -2.55
C VAL A 36 -1.40 -9.60 -3.29
N CYS A 37 -0.66 -10.53 -2.66
CA CYS A 37 -0.39 -11.84 -3.22
C CYS A 37 -1.46 -12.85 -2.78
N SER A 38 -1.51 -13.99 -3.45
CA SER A 38 -2.22 -15.18 -2.97
C SER A 38 -1.19 -16.08 -2.27
N PRO A 39 -1.32 -16.40 -0.96
CA PRO A 39 -2.48 -16.19 -0.07
C PRO A 39 -2.63 -14.74 0.41
N PRO A 40 -3.87 -14.31 0.75
CA PRO A 40 -4.24 -12.90 1.01
C PRO A 40 -3.53 -12.25 2.20
N GLU A 41 -2.84 -13.03 3.02
CA GLU A 41 -2.07 -12.57 4.18
C GLU A 41 -0.65 -12.12 3.81
N THR A 42 -0.20 -12.40 2.58
CA THR A 42 1.10 -11.99 2.06
C THR A 42 0.97 -10.80 1.12
N VAL A 43 1.77 -9.78 1.35
CA VAL A 43 1.80 -8.54 0.57
C VAL A 43 3.21 -8.29 0.09
N LYS A 44 3.34 -7.88 -1.18
CA LYS A 44 4.60 -7.43 -1.75
C LYS A 44 4.62 -5.91 -1.80
N TYR A 45 5.41 -5.30 -0.94
CA TYR A 45 5.65 -3.86 -0.95
C TYR A 45 6.83 -3.51 -1.86
N MET A 46 6.71 -2.41 -2.59
CA MET A 46 7.74 -1.88 -3.48
C MET A 46 7.89 -0.37 -3.27
N ARG A 47 9.13 0.07 -3.13
CA ARG A 47 9.51 1.48 -3.04
C ARG A 47 10.62 1.77 -4.04
N GLU A 48 10.53 2.91 -4.70
CA GLU A 48 11.54 3.42 -5.62
C GLU A 48 11.97 4.81 -5.19
N GLY A 49 13.25 5.13 -5.33
CA GLY A 49 13.78 6.45 -4.98
C GLY A 49 15.29 6.49 -4.88
N GLN A 50 15.80 7.49 -4.17
CA GLN A 50 17.23 7.58 -3.86
C GLN A 50 17.60 6.56 -2.79
N LEU A 51 18.90 6.23 -2.69
CA LEU A 51 19.40 5.30 -1.69
C LEU A 51 19.07 5.74 -0.24
N SER A 52 19.06 7.05 0.03
CA SER A 52 18.70 7.64 1.33
C SER A 52 17.25 7.39 1.76
N ASP A 53 16.38 7.18 0.77
CA ASP A 53 14.95 6.94 0.97
C ASP A 53 14.65 5.45 1.14
N MET A 54 15.62 4.59 0.83
CA MET A 54 15.48 3.15 0.92
C MET A 54 15.61 2.68 2.37
N HIS A 55 14.73 1.77 2.77
CA HIS A 55 14.68 1.22 4.12
C HIS A 55 15.70 0.09 4.31
N LEU A 56 17.00 0.39 4.07
CA LEU A 56 18.08 -0.61 4.08
C LEU A 56 18.21 -1.36 5.41
N SER A 57 17.85 -0.73 6.53
CA SER A 57 17.87 -1.36 7.86
C SER A 57 17.00 -2.61 7.95
N LEU A 58 15.98 -2.74 7.09
CA LEU A 58 15.06 -3.88 7.08
C LEU A 58 15.71 -5.19 6.63
N ILE A 59 16.88 -5.15 5.97
CA ILE A 59 17.62 -6.37 5.62
C ILE A 59 17.96 -7.20 6.86
N SER A 60 18.25 -6.53 7.98
CA SER A 60 18.54 -7.16 9.28
C SER A 60 17.30 -7.63 10.03
N GLN A 61 16.10 -7.32 9.54
CA GLN A 61 14.82 -7.59 10.19
C GLN A 61 14.05 -8.74 9.50
N VAL A 62 14.64 -9.38 8.49
CA VAL A 62 14.07 -10.58 7.85
C VAL A 62 13.85 -11.68 8.90
N GLY A 63 12.67 -12.29 8.89
CA GLY A 63 12.23 -13.30 9.86
C GLY A 63 11.73 -12.75 11.19
N THR A 64 11.84 -11.43 11.43
CA THR A 64 11.39 -10.80 12.68
C THR A 64 9.98 -10.23 12.56
N HIS A 65 9.32 -10.08 13.72
CA HIS A 65 8.04 -9.40 13.82
C HIS A 65 8.23 -7.88 13.68
N ILE A 66 7.39 -7.27 12.84
CA ILE A 66 7.35 -5.82 12.60
C ILE A 66 5.92 -5.30 12.73
N ARG A 67 5.79 -4.01 13.00
CA ARG A 67 4.52 -3.27 12.98
C ARG A 67 4.39 -2.52 11.68
N ILE A 68 3.21 -2.56 11.05
CA ILE A 68 2.96 -1.82 9.81
C ILE A 68 2.06 -0.61 10.09
N LEU A 69 2.51 0.56 9.63
CA LEU A 69 1.68 1.74 9.47
C LEU A 69 1.46 1.99 7.97
N ARG A 70 0.21 2.04 7.50
CA ARG A 70 -0.12 2.40 6.11
C ARG A 70 -0.60 3.84 6.03
N GLY A 71 -0.08 4.60 5.07
CA GLY A 71 -0.52 5.97 4.77
C GLY A 71 -1.52 6.03 3.62
N TYR A 72 -2.32 7.09 3.57
CA TYR A 72 -3.33 7.29 2.52
C TYR A 72 -2.74 7.46 1.11
N CYS A 73 -1.49 7.93 1.00
CA CYS A 73 -0.76 8.06 -0.27
C CYS A 73 -0.15 6.75 -0.78
N LEU A 74 -0.29 5.65 -0.05
CA LEU A 74 0.23 4.37 -0.47
C LEU A 74 -0.62 3.82 -1.63
N LYS A 75 0.01 3.44 -2.74
CA LYS A 75 -0.66 2.78 -3.87
C LYS A 75 -0.93 1.32 -3.53
N SER A 76 -1.95 1.09 -2.71
CA SER A 76 -2.33 -0.21 -2.15
C SER A 76 -3.85 -0.33 -1.99
N PRO A 77 -4.44 -1.50 -2.28
CA PRO A 77 -5.84 -1.79 -1.92
C PRO A 77 -6.10 -1.74 -0.41
N LEU A 78 -5.05 -1.89 0.40
CA LEU A 78 -5.11 -1.88 1.85
C LEU A 78 -4.87 -0.48 2.45
N ALA A 79 -4.54 0.52 1.63
CA ALA A 79 -4.29 1.87 2.14
C ALA A 79 -5.55 2.47 2.80
N PRO A 80 -5.42 3.18 3.93
CA PRO A 80 -6.55 3.89 4.52
C PRO A 80 -6.99 5.04 3.60
N LYS A 81 -8.26 5.42 3.67
CA LYS A 81 -8.82 6.53 2.89
C LYS A 81 -8.27 7.91 3.30
N ALA A 82 -7.75 8.03 4.51
CA ALA A 82 -7.20 9.26 5.06
C ALA A 82 -6.15 8.97 6.13
N GLY A 83 -5.20 9.89 6.30
CA GLY A 83 -4.21 9.84 7.37
C GLY A 83 -3.29 8.62 7.32
N ILE A 84 -3.00 8.08 8.51
CA ILE A 84 -2.12 6.92 8.72
C ILE A 84 -2.82 5.95 9.65
N ARG A 85 -2.79 4.65 9.32
CA ARG A 85 -3.46 3.59 10.09
C ARG A 85 -2.47 2.49 10.48
N TYR A 86 -2.64 1.94 11.68
CA TYR A 86 -1.93 0.75 12.14
C TYR A 86 -2.68 -0.51 11.73
N ASP A 87 -1.99 -1.43 11.04
CA ASP A 87 -2.61 -2.62 10.43
C ASP A 87 -2.22 -3.94 11.11
N GLY A 88 -1.42 -3.86 12.17
CA GLY A 88 -1.03 -4.99 13.00
C GLY A 88 0.43 -5.42 12.84
N LEU A 89 0.70 -6.64 13.30
CA LEU A 89 1.99 -7.31 13.24
C LEU A 89 2.13 -8.14 11.96
N TYR A 90 3.33 -8.06 11.38
CA TYR A 90 3.75 -8.76 10.17
C TYR A 90 5.14 -9.36 10.37
N ILE A 91 5.52 -10.30 9.52
CA ILE A 91 6.87 -10.86 9.42
C ILE A 91 7.44 -10.49 8.05
N ILE A 92 8.67 -9.98 8.01
CA ILE A 92 9.38 -9.80 6.75
C ILE A 92 9.88 -11.18 6.29
N ARG A 93 9.25 -11.74 5.26
CA ARG A 93 9.67 -13.03 4.68
C ARG A 93 10.83 -12.87 3.72
N GLN A 94 10.88 -11.77 2.99
CA GLN A 94 11.93 -11.52 2.02
C GLN A 94 12.24 -10.03 1.92
N TYR A 95 13.51 -9.71 1.77
CA TYR A 95 14.02 -8.38 1.42
C TYR A 95 14.78 -8.48 0.10
N GLY A 96 14.51 -7.57 -0.83
CA GLY A 96 15.24 -7.43 -2.07
C GLY A 96 15.54 -5.97 -2.37
N GLN A 97 16.73 -5.69 -2.90
CA GLN A 97 17.11 -4.38 -3.37
C GLN A 97 17.74 -4.52 -4.76
N LYS A 98 17.39 -3.63 -5.68
CA LYS A 98 18.02 -3.54 -7.00
C LYS A 98 18.28 -2.08 -7.35
N LEU A 99 19.43 -1.81 -7.97
CA LEU A 99 19.68 -0.57 -8.68
C LEU A 99 19.19 -0.72 -10.12
N CYS A 100 18.27 0.14 -10.55
CA CYS A 100 17.87 0.23 -11.94
C CYS A 100 18.95 1.03 -12.69
N GLN A 101 19.87 0.33 -13.36
CA GLN A 101 21.02 0.94 -14.04
C GLN A 101 20.62 2.04 -15.04
N ASN A 102 19.47 1.89 -15.71
CA ASN A 102 19.00 2.82 -16.73
C ASN A 102 18.51 4.16 -16.16
N SER A 103 18.02 4.17 -14.92
CA SER A 103 17.44 5.36 -14.28
C SER A 103 18.24 5.87 -13.07
N GLY A 104 19.21 5.09 -12.59
CA GLY A 104 19.92 5.36 -11.33
C GLY A 104 19.05 5.23 -10.08
N VAL A 105 17.80 4.76 -10.22
CA VAL A 105 16.83 4.66 -9.13
C VAL A 105 16.99 3.34 -8.40
N HIS A 106 17.00 3.39 -7.07
CA HIS A 106 16.99 2.20 -6.23
C HIS A 106 15.54 1.71 -6.06
N ARG A 107 15.34 0.41 -6.24
CA ARG A 107 14.09 -0.28 -5.95
C ARG A 107 14.28 -1.23 -4.78
N VAL A 108 13.51 -1.05 -3.72
CA VAL A 108 13.37 -2.00 -2.61
C VAL A 108 12.07 -2.76 -2.76
N VAL A 109 12.12 -4.07 -2.50
CA VAL A 109 10.99 -4.98 -2.53
C VAL A 109 10.96 -5.76 -1.22
N LEU A 110 9.85 -5.71 -0.51
CA LEU A 110 9.60 -6.49 0.70
C LEU A 110 8.46 -7.46 0.45
N THR A 111 8.65 -8.73 0.82
CA THR A 111 7.55 -9.67 0.97
C THR A 111 7.24 -9.75 2.45
N ILE A 112 6.06 -9.27 2.85
CA ILE A 112 5.60 -9.25 4.24
C ILE A 112 4.38 -10.15 4.40
N GLU A 113 4.31 -10.87 5.50
CA GLU A 113 3.22 -11.78 5.82
C GLU A 113 2.57 -11.38 7.14
N ARG A 114 1.25 -11.33 7.18
CA ARG A 114 0.49 -10.93 8.36
C ARG A 114 0.51 -12.04 9.41
N VAL A 115 0.70 -11.67 10.67
CA VAL A 115 0.63 -12.63 11.78
C VAL A 115 -0.84 -12.97 12.08
N PRO A 116 -1.21 -14.27 12.21
CA PRO A 116 -2.59 -14.68 12.47
C PRO A 116 -3.07 -14.30 13.88
N GLY A 117 -4.38 -14.40 14.12
CA GLY A 117 -5.00 -14.16 15.44
C GLY A 117 -5.23 -12.69 15.81
N GLN A 118 -4.87 -11.76 14.93
CA GLN A 118 -5.16 -10.33 15.08
C GLN A 118 -6.51 -9.98 14.41
N ARG A 119 -7.06 -8.80 14.73
CA ARG A 119 -8.25 -8.22 14.07
C ARG A 119 -8.20 -8.43 12.56
N SER A 120 -9.30 -8.84 11.93
CA SER A 120 -9.34 -9.13 10.50
C SER A 120 -8.98 -7.89 9.65
N LEU A 121 -8.40 -8.10 8.46
CA LEU A 121 -8.13 -6.99 7.54
C LEU A 121 -9.42 -6.31 7.06
N GLN A 122 -10.53 -7.06 6.96
CA GLN A 122 -11.84 -6.50 6.62
C GLN A 122 -12.31 -5.48 7.65
N GLU A 123 -12.19 -5.79 8.95
CA GLU A 123 -12.55 -4.85 10.01
C GLU A 123 -11.61 -3.64 10.05
N ILE A 124 -10.31 -3.85 9.81
CA ILE A 124 -9.33 -2.76 9.76
C ILE A 124 -9.59 -1.84 8.56
N ALA A 125 -10.05 -2.38 7.43
CA ALA A 125 -10.38 -1.60 6.23
C ALA A 125 -11.54 -0.61 6.45
N MET A 126 -12.38 -0.83 7.46
CA MET A 126 -13.45 0.11 7.87
C MET A 126 -12.93 1.36 8.59
N ILE A 127 -11.62 1.43 8.86
CA ILE A 127 -10.95 2.59 9.43
C ILE A 127 -10.23 3.33 8.29
N PRO A 128 -10.42 4.65 8.13
CA PRO A 128 -11.12 5.58 9.01
C PRO A 128 -12.66 5.51 8.94
N ARG A 129 -13.31 5.79 10.07
CA ARG A 129 -14.78 5.96 10.19
C ARG A 129 -15.23 7.27 9.50
N PRO A 130 -16.52 7.41 9.15
CA PRO A 130 -17.04 8.64 8.56
C PRO A 130 -16.67 9.92 9.33
N SER A 131 -16.86 9.94 10.65
CA SER A 131 -16.48 11.10 11.48
C SER A 131 -14.99 11.44 11.41
N GLN A 132 -14.12 10.43 11.27
CA GLN A 132 -12.67 10.62 11.13
C GLN A 132 -12.28 11.13 9.74
N LEU A 133 -13.13 10.90 8.72
CA LEU A 133 -12.97 11.52 7.41
C LEU A 133 -13.35 13.01 7.46
N ASP A 134 -14.39 13.36 8.21
CA ASP A 134 -14.76 14.77 8.43
C ASP A 134 -13.64 15.51 9.17
N ASP A 135 -13.09 14.90 10.23
CA ASP A 135 -11.94 15.43 10.95
C ASP A 135 -10.72 15.61 10.03
N TRP A 136 -10.49 14.68 9.11
CA TRP A 136 -9.40 14.77 8.14
C TRP A 136 -9.58 15.95 7.18
N GLN A 137 -10.78 16.17 6.66
CA GLN A 137 -11.07 17.32 5.79
C GLN A 137 -10.84 18.64 6.53
N LEU A 138 -11.27 18.71 7.80
CA LEU A 138 -11.03 19.86 8.65
C LEU A 138 -9.53 20.09 8.87
N PHE A 139 -8.78 19.03 9.15
CA PHE A 139 -7.33 19.08 9.28
C PHE A 139 -6.65 19.61 8.01
N GLU A 140 -7.01 19.11 6.82
CA GLU A 140 -6.43 19.59 5.56
C GLU A 140 -6.70 21.09 5.35
N LYS A 141 -7.89 21.58 5.72
CA LYS A 141 -8.22 23.00 5.66
C LYS A 141 -7.31 23.82 6.59
N TYR A 142 -7.18 23.40 7.85
CA TYR A 142 -6.31 24.08 8.82
C TYR A 142 -4.83 24.02 8.42
N GLU A 143 -4.36 22.92 7.85
CA GLU A 143 -2.99 22.79 7.34
C GLU A 143 -2.73 23.81 6.22
N GLY A 144 -3.67 23.92 5.27
CA GLY A 144 -3.61 24.92 4.21
C GLY A 144 -3.59 26.35 4.75
N GLU A 145 -4.46 26.69 5.70
CA GLU A 145 -4.49 28.00 6.35
C GLU A 145 -3.18 28.30 7.10
N MET A 146 -2.60 27.31 7.78
CA MET A 146 -1.32 27.45 8.46
C MET A 146 -0.16 27.72 7.50
N ILE A 147 -0.15 27.04 6.35
CA ILE A 147 0.83 27.28 5.30
C ILE A 147 0.65 28.69 4.73
N ARG A 148 -0.59 29.11 4.48
CA ARG A 148 -0.90 30.46 4.00
C ARG A 148 -0.41 31.54 4.98
N GLN A 149 -0.61 31.35 6.28
CA GLN A 149 -0.12 32.28 7.30
C GLN A 149 1.42 32.32 7.38
N ARG A 150 2.10 31.19 7.20
CA ARG A 150 3.57 31.10 7.35
C ARG A 150 4.36 31.44 6.08
N ARG A 151 3.80 31.13 4.91
CA ARG A 151 4.49 31.21 3.59
C ARG A 151 3.75 32.07 2.57
N GLY A 152 2.64 32.70 2.97
CA GLY A 152 1.81 33.53 2.10
C GLY A 152 1.00 32.73 1.08
N ASP A 153 0.32 33.47 0.20
CA ASP A 153 -0.48 32.90 -0.89
C ASP A 153 0.32 32.00 -1.85
N PRO A 154 1.58 32.32 -2.24
CA PRO A 154 2.37 31.45 -3.11
C PRO A 154 2.59 30.05 -2.50
N GLY A 155 3.00 29.98 -1.22
CA GLY A 155 3.21 28.71 -0.56
C GLY A 155 1.93 27.90 -0.36
N PHE A 156 0.78 28.57 -0.19
CA PHE A 156 -0.52 27.92 -0.16
C PHE A 156 -0.92 27.34 -1.51
N LEU A 157 -0.68 28.08 -2.60
CA LEU A 157 -0.94 27.61 -3.96
C LEU A 157 -0.08 26.38 -4.30
N ASP A 158 1.23 26.42 -4.00
CA ASP A 158 2.13 25.29 -4.20
C ASP A 158 1.67 24.04 -3.44
N TRP A 159 1.32 24.19 -2.16
CA TRP A 159 0.77 23.09 -1.35
C TRP A 159 -0.53 22.53 -1.94
N LYS A 160 -1.44 23.42 -2.39
CA LYS A 160 -2.72 23.02 -2.97
C LYS A 160 -2.51 22.28 -4.30
N MET A 161 -1.56 22.71 -5.12
CA MET A 161 -1.17 22.03 -6.35
C MET A 161 -0.58 20.65 -6.06
N ALA A 162 0.35 20.54 -5.12
CA ALA A 162 0.92 19.26 -4.71
C ALA A 162 -0.15 18.27 -4.20
N LYS A 163 -1.10 18.74 -3.38
CA LYS A 163 -2.24 17.92 -2.92
C LYS A 163 -3.16 17.48 -4.06
N ALA A 164 -3.39 18.34 -5.05
CA ALA A 164 -4.19 18.00 -6.21
C ALA A 164 -3.48 16.94 -7.08
N GLU A 165 -2.17 17.08 -7.28
CA GLU A 165 -1.34 16.10 -7.99
C GLU A 165 -1.35 14.74 -7.29
N GLU A 166 -1.15 14.70 -5.96
CA GLU A 166 -1.25 13.46 -5.17
C GLU A 166 -2.60 12.76 -5.37
N ARG A 167 -3.72 13.51 -5.33
CA ARG A 167 -5.07 12.96 -5.51
C ARG A 167 -5.28 12.41 -6.91
N ILE A 168 -4.84 13.14 -7.93
CA ILE A 168 -4.95 12.71 -9.33
C ILE A 168 -4.13 11.44 -9.55
N ASP A 169 -2.89 11.37 -9.08
CA ASP A 169 -2.02 10.20 -9.21
C ASP A 169 -2.63 8.96 -8.54
N LEU A 170 -3.18 9.12 -7.32
CA LEU A 170 -3.87 8.04 -6.61
C LEU A 170 -5.14 7.57 -7.32
N GLU A 171 -5.96 8.50 -7.82
CA GLU A 171 -7.17 8.16 -8.58
C GLU A 171 -6.85 7.45 -9.89
N GLN A 172 -5.86 7.94 -10.63
CA GLN A 172 -5.40 7.30 -11.86
C GLN A 172 -4.89 5.89 -11.59
N TRP A 173 -4.10 5.70 -10.52
CA TRP A 173 -3.65 4.38 -10.10
C TRP A 173 -4.84 3.45 -9.76
N ARG A 174 -5.83 3.94 -9.02
CA ARG A 174 -7.02 3.15 -8.66
C ARG A 174 -7.82 2.72 -9.89
N ARG A 175 -8.08 3.64 -10.81
CA ARG A 175 -8.78 3.34 -12.08
C ARG A 175 -8.01 2.30 -12.91
N ALA A 176 -6.68 2.43 -12.99
CA ALA A 176 -5.83 1.46 -13.68
C ALA A 176 -5.88 0.07 -13.03
N LEU A 177 -5.94 0.02 -11.69
CA LEU A 177 -6.09 -1.23 -10.94
C LEU A 177 -7.44 -1.89 -11.23
N GLU A 178 -8.54 -1.13 -11.17
CA GLU A 178 -9.90 -1.61 -11.45
C GLU A 178 -9.99 -2.21 -12.86
N LEU A 179 -9.55 -1.47 -13.89
CA LEU A 179 -9.48 -1.96 -15.27
C LEU A 179 -8.61 -3.23 -15.40
N GLY A 180 -7.47 -3.26 -14.70
CA GLY A 180 -6.60 -4.43 -14.68
C GLY A 180 -7.27 -5.67 -14.07
N THR A 181 -8.11 -5.48 -13.05
CA THR A 181 -8.90 -6.57 -12.44
C THR A 181 -10.03 -7.06 -13.35
N GLU A 182 -10.74 -6.15 -13.99
CA GLU A 182 -11.81 -6.48 -14.95
C GLU A 182 -11.25 -7.28 -16.15
N LEU A 183 -10.13 -6.83 -16.72
CA LEU A 183 -9.47 -7.53 -17.83
C LEU A 183 -9.01 -8.94 -17.44
N LYS A 184 -8.53 -9.13 -16.20
CA LYS A 184 -8.18 -10.48 -15.70
C LYS A 184 -9.40 -11.38 -15.58
N LEU A 185 -10.52 -10.85 -15.07
CA LEU A 185 -11.77 -11.61 -14.96
C LEU A 185 -12.32 -12.01 -16.33
N VAL A 186 -12.28 -11.12 -17.32
CA VAL A 186 -12.70 -11.41 -18.71
C VAL A 186 -11.81 -12.51 -19.32
N ARG A 187 -10.49 -12.45 -19.11
CA ARG A 187 -9.59 -13.52 -19.60
C ARG A 187 -9.88 -14.87 -18.95
N LEU A 188 -10.17 -14.88 -17.65
CA LEU A 188 -10.52 -16.11 -16.93
C LEU A 188 -11.85 -16.68 -17.43
N SER A 189 -12.87 -15.84 -17.68
CA SER A 189 -14.16 -16.32 -18.20
C SER A 189 -14.06 -16.87 -19.62
N GLN A 190 -13.27 -16.23 -20.49
CA GLN A 190 -12.99 -16.74 -21.85
C GLN A 190 -12.20 -18.05 -21.81
N ALA A 191 -11.22 -18.17 -20.91
CA ALA A 191 -10.49 -19.42 -20.71
C ALA A 191 -11.42 -20.55 -20.24
N SER A 192 -12.30 -20.30 -19.27
CA SER A 192 -13.28 -21.28 -18.80
C SER A 192 -14.29 -21.70 -19.89
N GLN A 193 -14.76 -20.77 -20.71
CA GLN A 193 -15.65 -21.07 -21.84
C GLN A 193 -14.96 -21.92 -22.91
N SER A 194 -13.69 -21.65 -23.22
CA SER A 194 -12.91 -22.44 -24.18
C SER A 194 -12.61 -23.88 -23.71
N VAL A 195 -12.48 -24.08 -22.39
CA VAL A 195 -12.29 -25.41 -21.80
C VAL A 195 -13.60 -26.20 -21.84
N GLN A 196 -14.74 -25.54 -21.57
CA GLN A 196 -16.06 -26.17 -21.65
C GLN A 196 -16.44 -26.54 -23.09
N SER A 197 -16.14 -25.69 -24.08
CA SER A 197 -16.38 -26.01 -25.49
C SER A 197 -15.52 -27.18 -25.98
N ASN A 198 -14.25 -27.25 -25.57
CA ASN A 198 -13.36 -28.37 -25.93
C ASN A 198 -13.72 -29.69 -25.24
N ALA A 199 -14.34 -29.65 -24.05
CA ALA A 199 -14.87 -30.83 -23.38
C ALA A 199 -16.13 -31.37 -24.10
N ALA A 200 -17.06 -30.48 -24.46
CA ALA A 200 -18.29 -30.86 -25.19
C ALA A 200 -17.99 -31.51 -26.56
N VAL A 201 -17.01 -30.97 -27.30
CA VAL A 201 -16.60 -31.54 -28.61
C VAL A 201 -15.98 -32.94 -28.47
N LYS A 202 -15.29 -33.24 -27.35
CA LYS A 202 -14.73 -34.59 -27.12
C LYS A 202 -15.80 -35.64 -26.82
N ASP A 203 -16.86 -35.26 -26.11
CA ASP A 203 -17.96 -36.17 -25.77
C ASP A 203 -18.85 -36.49 -26.99
N GLU A 204 -19.02 -35.53 -27.92
CA GLU A 204 -19.71 -35.77 -29.20
C GLU A 204 -18.92 -36.71 -30.12
N VAL A 205 -17.59 -36.53 -30.21
CA VAL A 205 -16.72 -37.39 -31.05
C VAL A 205 -16.62 -38.82 -30.50
N SER A 206 -16.73 -39.02 -29.18
CA SER A 206 -16.77 -40.35 -28.57
C SER A 206 -18.10 -41.08 -28.80
N SER A 207 -19.18 -40.34 -29.07
CA SER A 207 -20.54 -40.90 -29.23
C SER A 207 -20.83 -41.34 -30.67
N GLN A 208 -20.05 -40.90 -31.66
CA GLN A 208 -20.17 -41.30 -33.07
C GLN A 208 -19.32 -42.52 -33.47
N LYS A 209 -18.63 -43.16 -32.52
CA LYS A 209 -17.77 -44.34 -32.76
C LYS A 209 -18.35 -45.69 -32.28
N LYS A 210 -19.68 -45.79 -32.10
CA LYS A 210 -20.36 -47.05 -31.80
C LYS A 210 -21.37 -47.41 -32.88
#